data_AF-A0A955EYS5-F1
#
_entry.id   AF-A0A955EYS5-F1
#
_cell.length_a   1.000
_cell.length_b   1.000
_cell.length_c   1.000
_cell.angle_alpha   90.00
_cell.angle_beta   90.00
_cell.angle_gamma   90.00
#
_symmetry.space_group_name_H-M   'P 1'
#
loop_
_entity.id
_entity.type
_entity.pdbx_description
1 polymer ?
#
loop_
_entity_poly.entity_id
_entity_poly.type
_entity_poly.pdbx_seq_one_letter_code
_entity_poly.pdbx_strand_id
1 'polypeptide(L)'
;MRGRVGRRFVSTTRCDGSSAGTARAFSASEVKAIRQEFPCLQQEVNGKPLVYLDSAATSQKPQTVIDAVREVYEHKCANIHRGVHALSMRATDAYEKARGIVKDFIGARSDREIVFVRGATEGINLIANSFVRPGLNEG
;
A
#
# COMPACT_ATOMS: atom_id res chain seq x y z
N MET A 1 -21.52 1.03 -33.76
CA MET A 1 -20.95 1.72 -32.59
C MET A 1 -20.73 0.74 -31.43
N ARG A 2 -19.59 0.03 -31.41
CA ARG A 2 -19.03 -0.68 -30.26
C ARG A 2 -17.51 -0.71 -30.45
N GLY A 3 -16.76 -0.41 -29.40
CA GLY A 3 -15.37 -0.01 -29.47
C GLY A 3 -14.34 -1.14 -29.59
N ARG A 4 -13.09 -0.70 -29.73
CA ARG A 4 -11.89 -1.42 -29.26
C ARG A 4 -10.76 -0.40 -29.14
N VAL A 5 -10.59 0.14 -27.94
CA VAL A 5 -9.42 0.94 -27.58
C VAL A 5 -8.22 -0.01 -27.59
N GLY A 6 -7.21 0.35 -28.38
CA GLY A 6 -6.01 -0.44 -28.60
C GLY A 6 -5.20 -0.62 -27.33
N ARG A 7 -4.93 -1.89 -27.01
CA ARG A 7 -3.88 -2.29 -26.07
C ARG A 7 -2.55 -1.80 -26.63
N ARG A 8 -1.87 -0.86 -25.96
CA ARG A 8 -0.46 -0.58 -26.23
C ARG A 8 0.39 -1.41 -25.28
N PHE A 9 1.10 -2.34 -25.90
CA PHE A 9 2.00 -3.31 -25.33
C PHE A 9 3.28 -2.64 -24.83
N VAL A 10 3.91 -3.31 -23.87
CA VAL A 10 5.14 -2.95 -23.17
C VAL A 10 6.26 -2.61 -24.17
N SER A 11 6.89 -1.45 -24.01
CA SER A 11 8.16 -1.12 -24.67
C SER A 11 9.26 -1.03 -23.61
N THR A 12 10.12 -2.03 -23.61
CA THR A 12 11.39 -2.11 -22.90
C THR A 12 12.31 -1.01 -23.43
N THR A 13 12.35 0.14 -22.77
CA THR A 13 13.37 1.15 -23.03
C THR A 13 14.47 1.00 -21.98
N ARG A 14 15.70 0.79 -22.46
CA ARG A 14 16.92 0.71 -21.67
C ARG A 14 17.08 1.97 -20.83
N CYS A 15 17.51 1.80 -19.58
CA CYS A 15 17.85 2.92 -18.70
C CYS A 15 19.21 3.48 -19.09
N ASP A 16 19.21 4.49 -19.97
CA ASP A 16 20.30 5.45 -20.04
C ASP A 16 20.11 6.46 -18.89
N GLY A 17 21.13 6.59 -18.05
CA GLY A 17 21.10 7.49 -16.90
C GLY A 17 21.04 8.95 -17.33
N SER A 18 19.99 9.66 -16.90
CA SER A 18 20.00 11.08 -16.49
C SER A 18 18.57 11.63 -16.47
N SER A 19 17.93 11.57 -15.30
CA SER A 19 17.12 12.66 -14.76
C SER A 19 16.63 12.23 -13.38
N ALA A 20 17.26 12.72 -12.32
CA ALA A 20 16.59 12.81 -11.03
C ALA A 20 15.38 13.73 -11.25
N GLY A 21 14.19 13.12 -11.40
CA GLY A 21 12.98 13.84 -11.75
C GLY A 21 12.66 14.88 -10.69
N THR A 22 12.75 16.16 -11.06
CA THR A 22 12.25 17.26 -10.22
C THR A 22 10.76 17.02 -9.98
N ALA A 23 10.37 16.72 -8.75
CA ALA A 23 8.97 16.55 -8.40
C ALA A 23 8.19 17.84 -8.70
N ARG A 24 7.29 17.80 -9.68
CA ARG A 24 6.43 18.94 -10.02
C ARG A 24 5.34 19.07 -8.96
N ALA A 25 5.02 20.29 -8.55
CA ALA A 25 3.82 20.56 -7.78
C ALA A 25 2.55 20.20 -8.57
N PHE A 26 1.55 19.69 -7.87
CA PHE A 26 0.21 19.48 -8.44
C PHE A 26 -0.48 20.83 -8.69
N SER A 27 -1.17 20.93 -9.81
CA SER A 27 -2.10 22.02 -10.11
C SER A 27 -3.31 21.98 -9.18
N ALA A 28 -4.00 23.12 -9.02
CA ALA A 28 -5.20 23.19 -8.19
C ALA A 28 -6.30 22.20 -8.62
N SER A 29 -6.45 21.96 -9.93
CA SER A 29 -7.38 20.98 -10.48
C SER A 29 -6.99 19.54 -10.13
N GLU A 30 -5.69 19.22 -10.19
CA GLU A 30 -5.18 17.89 -9.81
C GLU A 30 -5.39 17.64 -8.30
N VAL A 31 -5.10 18.64 -7.46
CA VAL A 31 -5.35 18.54 -6.01
C VAL A 31 -6.84 18.33 -5.72
N LYS A 32 -7.73 19.04 -6.43
CA LYS A 32 -9.18 18.86 -6.28
C LYS A 32 -9.61 17.44 -6.67
N ALA A 33 -9.08 16.91 -7.77
CA ALA A 33 -9.36 15.54 -8.20
C ALA A 33 -8.88 14.51 -7.17
N ILE A 34 -7.65 14.65 -6.67
CA ILE A 34 -7.11 13.78 -5.61
C ILE A 34 -7.98 13.85 -4.36
N ARG A 35 -8.38 15.06 -3.93
CA ARG A 35 -9.24 15.22 -2.73
C ARG A 35 -10.58 14.50 -2.87
N GLN A 36 -11.14 14.40 -4.09
CA GLN A 36 -12.40 13.69 -4.33
C GLN A 36 -12.28 12.18 -4.08
N GLU A 37 -11.09 11.61 -4.18
CA GLU A 37 -10.85 10.19 -3.89
C GLU A 37 -10.92 9.86 -2.39
N PHE A 38 -10.93 10.85 -1.50
CA PHE A 38 -10.99 10.66 -0.04
C PHE A 38 -12.38 11.00 0.49
N PRO A 39 -13.29 10.02 0.64
CA PRO A 39 -14.69 10.29 1.03
C PRO A 39 -14.81 10.98 2.39
N CYS A 40 -13.93 10.68 3.35
CA CYS A 40 -13.93 11.32 4.67
C CYS A 40 -13.72 12.86 4.59
N LEU A 41 -13.00 13.36 3.59
CA LEU A 41 -12.73 14.80 3.44
C LEU A 41 -13.93 15.60 2.90
N GLN A 42 -15.04 14.92 2.55
CA GLN A 42 -16.28 15.54 2.09
C GLN A 42 -17.26 15.85 3.23
N GLN A 43 -16.89 15.52 4.46
CA GLN A 43 -17.72 15.70 5.65
C GLN A 43 -17.66 17.14 6.19
N GLU A 44 -18.69 17.50 6.95
CA GLU A 44 -18.71 18.69 7.78
C GLU A 44 -18.53 18.33 9.25
N VAL A 45 -17.83 19.18 10.00
CA VAL A 45 -17.67 19.09 11.45
C VAL A 45 -18.05 20.43 12.05
N ASN A 46 -19.01 20.43 12.98
CA ASN A 46 -19.56 21.65 13.59
C ASN A 46 -20.12 22.65 12.55
N GLY A 47 -20.77 22.13 11.50
CA GLY A 47 -21.34 22.94 10.41
C GLY A 47 -20.32 23.62 9.51
N LYS A 48 -19.05 23.17 9.51
CA LYS A 48 -17.98 23.69 8.67
C LYS A 48 -17.31 22.56 7.87
N PRO A 49 -16.82 22.82 6.65
CA PRO A 49 -16.09 21.83 5.87
C PRO A 49 -14.87 21.31 6.63
N LEU A 50 -14.66 19.98 6.61
CA LEU A 50 -13.54 19.36 7.29
C LEU A 50 -12.18 19.79 6.68
N VAL A 51 -11.33 20.36 7.53
CA VAL A 51 -9.91 20.62 7.27
C VAL A 51 -9.09 19.72 8.21
N TYR A 52 -8.60 18.60 7.68
CA TYR A 52 -7.88 17.59 8.46
C TYR A 52 -6.37 17.86 8.44
N LEU A 53 -5.81 18.37 9.54
CA LEU A 53 -4.38 18.71 9.69
C LEU A 53 -3.62 17.76 10.63
N ASP A 54 -4.14 16.56 10.87
CA ASP A 54 -3.55 15.56 11.77
C ASP A 54 -3.11 14.27 11.04
N SER A 55 -2.68 14.40 9.79
CA SER A 55 -2.30 13.25 8.96
C SER A 55 -1.05 12.51 9.45
N ALA A 56 -0.25 13.15 10.31
CA ALA A 56 0.92 12.57 10.96
C ALA A 56 0.55 11.49 11.99
N ALA A 57 -0.61 11.61 12.66
CA ALA A 57 -1.12 10.58 13.55
C ALA A 57 -1.78 9.44 12.77
N THR A 58 -2.67 9.75 11.82
CA THR A 58 -3.20 8.77 10.86
C THR A 58 -3.67 9.48 9.60
N SER A 59 -3.37 8.90 8.44
CA SER A 59 -3.84 9.47 7.16
C SER A 59 -5.25 9.00 6.81
N GLN A 60 -6.00 9.83 6.09
CA GLN A 60 -7.28 9.43 5.50
C GLN A 60 -7.04 8.42 4.37
N LYS A 61 -8.06 7.62 4.06
CA LYS A 61 -7.95 6.47 3.16
C LYS A 61 -8.70 6.81 1.86
N PRO A 62 -8.08 6.67 0.68
CA PRO A 62 -8.79 6.86 -0.58
C PRO A 62 -9.78 5.70 -0.80
N GLN A 63 -10.79 5.95 -1.62
CA GLN A 63 -11.86 4.99 -1.92
C GLN A 63 -11.31 3.66 -2.45
N THR A 64 -10.27 3.71 -3.29
CA THR A 64 -9.61 2.53 -3.85
C THR A 64 -9.05 1.57 -2.79
N VAL A 65 -8.53 2.12 -1.67
CA VAL A 65 -8.03 1.31 -0.55
C VAL A 65 -9.20 0.69 0.24
N ILE A 66 -10.26 1.46 0.46
CA ILE A 66 -11.47 0.99 1.15
C ILE A 66 -12.10 -0.17 0.37
N ASP A 67 -12.25 0.00 -0.95
CA ASP A 67 -12.83 -1.00 -1.84
C ASP A 67 -11.98 -2.27 -1.90
N ALA A 68 -10.66 -2.16 -1.92
CA ALA A 68 -9.77 -3.32 -1.89
C ALA A 68 -9.90 -4.14 -0.60
N VAL A 69 -9.99 -3.47 0.56
CA VAL A 69 -10.22 -4.14 1.85
C VAL A 69 -11.60 -4.80 1.87
N ARG A 70 -12.63 -4.08 1.40
CA ARG A 70 -14.00 -4.59 1.29
C ARG A 70 -14.06 -5.85 0.42
N GLU A 71 -13.45 -5.83 -0.76
CA GLU A 71 -13.41 -6.97 -1.68
C GLU A 71 -12.76 -8.20 -1.03
N VAL A 72 -11.72 -8.01 -0.22
CA VAL A 72 -11.09 -9.12 0.51
C VAL A 72 -12.08 -9.78 1.45
N TYR A 73 -12.81 -8.99 2.25
CA TYR A 73 -13.78 -9.53 3.20
C TYR A 73 -15.02 -10.13 2.52
N GLU A 74 -15.51 -9.53 1.44
CA GLU A 74 -16.73 -10.00 0.75
C GLU A 74 -16.46 -11.23 -0.15
N HIS A 75 -15.25 -11.40 -0.70
CA HIS A 75 -15.01 -12.37 -1.77
C HIS A 75 -13.77 -13.26 -1.63
N LYS A 76 -12.84 -12.94 -0.72
CA LYS A 76 -11.53 -13.62 -0.63
C LYS A 76 -11.13 -14.01 0.80
N CYS A 77 -12.02 -13.85 1.77
CA CYS A 77 -11.68 -14.06 3.19
C CYS A 77 -11.45 -15.55 3.49
N ALA A 78 -10.18 -15.94 3.59
CA ALA A 78 -9.77 -17.28 3.98
C ALA A 78 -8.39 -17.22 4.64
N ASN A 79 -8.08 -18.20 5.47
CA ASN A 79 -6.74 -18.35 6.01
C ASN A 79 -5.73 -18.58 4.87
N ILE A 80 -4.67 -17.81 4.92
CA ILE A 80 -3.57 -17.83 3.95
C ILE A 80 -2.69 -19.04 4.27
N HIS A 81 -2.15 -19.71 3.23
CA HIS A 81 -1.26 -20.88 3.35
C HIS A 81 -1.84 -22.14 4.03
N ARG A 82 -3.15 -22.22 4.31
CA ARG A 82 -3.76 -23.35 5.03
C ARG A 82 -4.78 -24.19 4.24
N GLY A 83 -5.00 -23.92 2.95
CA GLY A 83 -6.02 -24.65 2.19
C GLY A 83 -5.68 -24.88 0.72
N VAL A 84 -6.01 -26.08 0.23
CA VAL A 84 -6.06 -26.45 -1.20
C VAL A 84 -7.33 -25.92 -1.90
N HIS A 85 -8.20 -25.22 -1.17
CA HIS A 85 -9.47 -24.71 -1.69
C HIS A 85 -9.32 -23.31 -2.31
N ALA A 86 -10.19 -23.00 -3.28
CA ALA A 86 -10.07 -21.84 -4.17
C ALA A 86 -9.94 -20.48 -3.44
N LEU A 87 -10.66 -20.28 -2.32
CA LEU A 87 -10.58 -19.02 -1.56
C LEU A 87 -9.23 -18.85 -0.85
N SER A 88 -8.64 -19.93 -0.33
CA SER A 88 -7.33 -19.89 0.34
C SER A 88 -6.21 -19.61 -0.67
N MET A 89 -6.29 -20.17 -1.89
CA MET A 89 -5.35 -19.84 -2.98
C MET A 89 -5.46 -18.36 -3.38
N ARG A 90 -6.68 -17.86 -3.61
CA ARG A 90 -6.91 -16.43 -3.95
C ARG A 90 -6.41 -15.47 -2.86
N ALA A 91 -6.63 -15.81 -1.59
CA ALA A 91 -6.13 -15.01 -0.46
C ALA A 91 -4.60 -15.00 -0.42
N THR A 92 -3.98 -16.16 -0.65
CA THR A 92 -2.51 -16.32 -0.71
C THR A 92 -1.89 -15.53 -1.85
N ASP A 93 -2.46 -15.63 -3.05
CA ASP A 93 -1.97 -14.88 -4.20
C ASP A 93 -2.07 -13.37 -3.97
N ALA A 94 -3.17 -12.88 -3.39
CA ALA A 94 -3.35 -11.47 -3.08
C ALA A 94 -2.33 -10.98 -2.04
N TYR A 95 -2.06 -11.78 -1.01
CA TYR A 95 -1.12 -11.46 0.06
C TYR A 95 0.33 -11.41 -0.43
N GLU A 96 0.77 -12.41 -1.20
CA GLU A 96 2.11 -12.44 -1.76
C GLU A 96 2.31 -11.37 -2.85
N LYS A 97 1.26 -11.06 -3.62
CA LYS A 97 1.29 -9.90 -4.53
C LYS A 97 1.49 -8.58 -3.77
N ALA A 98 0.83 -8.40 -2.63
CA ALA A 98 1.05 -7.22 -1.80
C ALA A 98 2.50 -7.15 -1.29
N ARG A 99 3.11 -8.29 -0.92
CA ARG A 99 4.53 -8.38 -0.55
C ARG A 99 5.44 -7.91 -1.68
N GLY A 100 5.18 -8.37 -2.91
CA GLY A 100 5.92 -7.94 -4.09
C GLY A 100 5.84 -6.43 -4.34
N ILE A 101 4.65 -5.85 -4.19
CA ILE A 101 4.44 -4.40 -4.31
C ILE A 101 5.24 -3.63 -3.25
N VAL A 102 5.23 -4.08 -1.99
CA VAL A 102 6.01 -3.44 -0.92
C VAL A 102 7.50 -3.55 -1.19
N LYS A 103 7.98 -4.71 -1.63
CA LYS A 103 9.38 -4.92 -2.04
C LYS A 103 9.81 -3.89 -3.08
N ASP A 104 9.02 -3.70 -4.14
CA ASP A 104 9.31 -2.71 -5.18
C ASP A 104 9.22 -1.27 -4.65
N PHE A 105 8.24 -0.97 -3.79
CA PHE A 105 8.03 0.36 -3.23
C PHE A 105 9.23 0.85 -2.39
N ILE A 106 9.84 -0.03 -1.59
CA ILE A 106 11.01 0.31 -0.76
C ILE A 106 12.35 -0.03 -1.43
N GLY A 107 12.34 -0.65 -2.62
CA GLY A 107 13.54 -1.05 -3.34
C GLY A 107 14.32 -2.23 -2.73
N ALA A 108 13.64 -3.18 -2.08
CA ALA A 108 14.26 -4.38 -1.53
C ALA A 108 14.68 -5.38 -2.63
N ARG A 109 15.68 -6.23 -2.36
CA ARG A 109 16.24 -7.17 -3.34
C ARG A 109 15.37 -8.42 -3.48
N SER A 110 14.74 -8.85 -2.40
CA SER A 110 13.83 -10.00 -2.38
C SER A 110 12.58 -9.68 -1.58
N ASP A 111 11.45 -10.22 -2.03
CA ASP A 111 10.22 -10.31 -1.26
C ASP A 111 10.41 -11.00 0.12
N ARG A 112 11.33 -11.96 0.23
CA ARG A 112 11.70 -12.63 1.49
C ARG A 112 12.30 -11.71 2.56
N GLU A 113 12.75 -10.51 2.17
CA GLU A 113 13.22 -9.48 3.10
C GLU A 113 12.05 -8.69 3.72
N ILE A 114 10.83 -8.87 3.21
CA ILE A 114 9.63 -8.15 3.67
C ILE A 114 8.89 -9.01 4.69
N VAL A 115 8.83 -8.53 5.94
CA VAL A 115 8.03 -9.12 7.01
C VAL A 115 6.88 -8.19 7.37
N PHE A 116 5.65 -8.67 7.19
CA PHE A 116 4.47 -7.92 7.59
C PHE A 116 4.28 -7.98 9.11
N VAL A 117 4.14 -6.81 9.72
CA VAL A 117 3.85 -6.60 11.15
C VAL A 117 2.70 -5.61 11.29
N ARG A 118 2.12 -5.49 12.48
CA ARG A 118 1.01 -4.58 12.79
C ARG A 118 1.39 -3.10 12.65
N GLY A 119 2.66 -2.77 12.84
CA GLY A 119 3.16 -1.40 12.68
C GLY A 119 4.65 -1.25 13.01
N ALA A 120 5.16 -0.03 12.84
CA ALA A 120 6.59 0.28 13.00
C ALA A 120 7.13 -0.12 14.39
N THR A 121 6.38 0.16 15.45
CA THR A 121 6.76 -0.20 16.82
C THR A 121 6.94 -1.71 17.01
N GLU A 122 6.07 -2.53 16.41
CA GLU A 122 6.21 -3.98 16.48
C GLU A 122 7.43 -4.45 15.68
N GLY A 123 7.72 -3.84 14.52
CA GLY A 123 8.92 -4.14 13.74
C GLY A 123 10.21 -3.89 14.51
N ILE A 124 10.31 -2.76 15.23
CA ILE A 124 11.46 -2.48 16.10
C ILE A 124 11.57 -3.51 17.22
N ASN A 125 10.46 -3.85 17.86
CA ASN A 125 10.44 -4.85 18.93
C ASN A 125 10.82 -6.26 18.44
N LEU A 126 10.44 -6.62 17.22
CA LEU A 126 10.83 -7.89 16.59
C LEU A 126 12.36 -7.96 16.47
N ILE A 127 13.00 -6.91 15.94
CA ILE A 127 14.46 -6.85 15.79
C ILE A 127 15.13 -6.88 17.18
N ALA A 128 14.63 -6.09 18.12
CA ALA A 128 15.20 -6.00 19.46
C ALA A 128 15.20 -7.37 20.17
N ASN A 129 14.09 -8.10 20.12
CA ASN A 129 13.97 -9.37 20.83
C ASN A 129 14.59 -10.56 20.09
N SER A 130 14.56 -10.58 18.75
CA SER A 130 15.01 -11.73 17.97
C SER A 130 16.47 -11.65 17.54
N PHE A 131 17.03 -10.45 17.38
CA PHE A 131 18.40 -10.27 16.89
C PHE A 131 19.33 -9.64 17.94
N VAL A 132 18.89 -8.55 18.59
CA VAL A 132 19.77 -7.80 19.51
C VAL A 132 19.89 -8.50 20.85
N ARG A 133 18.77 -8.85 21.49
CA ARG A 133 18.74 -9.40 22.86
C ARG A 133 19.61 -10.66 23.06
N PRO A 134 19.66 -11.63 22.13
CA PRO A 134 20.54 -12.80 22.28
C PRO A 134 22.04 -12.46 22.24
N GLY A 135 22.43 -11.32 21.68
CA GLY A 135 23.82 -10.87 21.59
C GLY A 135 24.27 -9.95 22.72
N LEU A 136 23.39 -9.66 23.69
CA LEU A 136 23.72 -8.85 24.86
C LEU A 136 24.19 -9.75 26.01
N ASN A 137 25.32 -9.40 26.62
CA ASN A 137 25.79 -10.01 27.86
C ASN A 137 25.36 -9.17 29.06
N GLU A 138 25.35 -9.78 30.25
CA GLU A 138 25.25 -9.02 31.50
C GLU A 138 26.42 -8.04 31.60
N GLY A 139 26.10 -6.80 31.99
CA GLY A 139 27.06 -5.70 32.10
C GLY A 139 27.65 -5.58 33.50
#